data_AF-A0A3Q3WQE2-F1
#
_entry.id   AF-A0A3Q3WQE2-F1
#
_cell.length_a   1.000
_cell.length_b   1.000
_cell.length_c   1.000
_cell.angle_alpha   90.00
_cell.angle_beta   90.00
_cell.angle_gamma   90.00
#
_symmetry.space_group_name_H-M   'P 1'
#
loop_
_entity.id
_entity.type
_entity.pdbx_description
1 polymer ?
#
loop_
_entity_poly.entity_id
_entity_poly.type
_entity_poly.pdbx_seq_one_letter_code
_entity_poly.pdbx_strand_id
1 'polypeptide(L)'
;MCFSIFIELQCVFIVSVSINLFPTTFVFSEPQTLDRPSVITDSELTTEESGVAPPIIRECPGQLFQAKHLLEHLKSSLADTDDVLLEPYLQSWDQLLNFMESLGTMVSFFSQKMKEKIKLIRELSLKWSTDAHEKRAVSAQVYRSVRSMVEAELKAGVVDFSRRTDSGCRTLLRLHRSLLWLKLMLEGLAEGPDADGRYKTTGELSRDAYQVALAPHHPWMLRQAAELVFLVLPDRQYFLNLVCVQSQQEATPILHVIMHALMLVHTQTQRILAEHDMLELP
;
A
#
# COMPACT_ATOMS: atom_id res chain seq x y z
N MET A 1 25.16 -10.76 2.48
CA MET A 1 24.74 -10.39 1.11
C MET A 1 24.39 -8.90 1.03
N CYS A 2 25.31 -8.01 1.43
CA CYS A 2 25.14 -6.53 1.37
C CYS A 2 25.66 -5.90 0.05
N PHE A 3 25.90 -6.70 -0.99
CA PHE A 3 26.54 -6.22 -2.23
C PHE A 3 25.59 -6.01 -3.42
N SER A 4 24.35 -6.50 -3.39
CA SER A 4 23.41 -6.35 -4.50
C SER A 4 22.52 -5.09 -4.45
N ILE A 5 22.58 -4.30 -3.37
CA ILE A 5 21.90 -2.98 -3.30
C ILE A 5 22.84 -1.86 -3.79
N PHE A 6 24.14 -2.12 -3.91
CA PHE A 6 25.12 -1.10 -4.32
C PHE A 6 25.29 -0.96 -5.84
N ILE A 7 24.86 -1.94 -6.65
CA ILE A 7 25.12 -1.93 -8.11
C ILE A 7 23.98 -1.29 -8.92
N GLU A 8 22.73 -1.34 -8.44
CA GLU A 8 21.59 -0.74 -9.17
C GLU A 8 21.42 0.77 -8.95
N LEU A 9 22.13 1.37 -7.99
CA LEU A 9 22.07 2.80 -7.67
C LEU A 9 23.14 3.65 -8.38
N GLN A 10 24.06 3.06 -9.13
CA GLN A 10 25.04 3.84 -9.91
C GLN A 10 24.42 4.61 -11.09
N CYS A 11 23.21 4.25 -11.55
CA CYS A 11 22.53 4.98 -12.63
C CYS A 11 21.89 6.31 -12.20
N VAL A 12 21.69 6.56 -10.89
CA VAL A 12 21.05 7.80 -10.41
C VAL A 12 22.05 8.96 -10.22
N PHE A 13 23.36 8.69 -10.34
CA PHE A 13 24.42 9.68 -10.03
C PHE A 13 24.86 10.57 -11.21
N ILE A 14 24.21 10.54 -12.37
CA ILE A 14 24.50 11.47 -13.49
C ILE A 14 23.39 12.51 -13.63
N VAL A 15 23.14 13.30 -12.59
CA VAL A 15 22.60 14.67 -12.74
C VAL A 15 23.30 15.55 -11.69
N SER A 16 24.40 16.16 -12.10
CA SER A 16 25.11 17.17 -11.31
C SER A 16 24.22 18.40 -11.11
N VAL A 17 23.87 18.70 -9.86
CA VAL A 17 23.43 20.04 -9.46
C VAL A 17 24.25 20.47 -8.25
N SER A 18 25.22 21.33 -8.53
CA SER A 18 26.05 22.03 -7.54
C SER A 18 25.21 23.10 -6.83
N ILE A 19 24.97 22.96 -5.52
CA ILE A 19 24.48 24.07 -4.69
C ILE A 19 25.26 24.11 -3.38
N ASN A 20 25.76 25.32 -3.09
CA ASN A 20 26.68 25.69 -2.02
C ASN A 20 26.08 25.52 -0.62
N LEU A 21 26.95 25.10 0.32
CA LEU A 21 26.72 25.17 1.76
C LEU A 21 26.76 26.63 2.24
N PHE A 22 25.83 27.01 3.13
CA PHE A 22 26.12 27.85 4.30
C PHE A 22 25.19 27.48 5.47
N PRO A 23 25.67 27.56 6.73
CA PRO A 23 24.95 27.08 7.90
C PRO A 23 24.13 28.21 8.53
N THR A 24 22.97 27.89 9.12
CA THR A 24 22.36 28.79 10.09
C THR A 24 21.86 27.98 11.28
N THR A 25 22.41 28.36 12.43
CA THR A 25 22.16 27.85 13.78
C THR A 25 20.70 27.99 14.18
N PHE A 26 20.06 26.89 14.58
CA PHE A 26 18.76 26.94 15.27
C PHE A 26 18.97 26.83 16.78
N VAL A 27 18.45 27.83 17.48
CA VAL A 27 18.37 27.89 18.95
C VAL A 27 17.17 27.09 19.41
N PHE A 28 17.41 26.19 20.36
CA PHE A 28 16.45 25.32 21.01
C PHE A 28 15.50 26.16 21.89
N SER A 29 14.20 25.96 21.78
CA SER A 29 13.24 26.44 22.78
C SER A 29 12.26 25.31 23.12
N GLU A 30 12.18 25.05 24.41
CA GLU A 30 11.50 23.97 25.11
C GLU A 30 10.00 24.24 25.20
N PRO A 31 9.11 23.27 24.93
CA PRO A 31 7.68 23.43 25.21
C PRO A 31 7.31 22.87 26.58
N GLN A 32 6.60 23.69 27.32
CA GLN A 32 6.00 23.40 28.62
C GLN A 32 4.92 22.32 28.55
N THR A 33 4.86 21.53 29.62
CA THR A 33 3.85 20.53 29.95
C THR A 33 2.51 21.15 30.31
N LEU A 34 1.38 20.59 29.81
CA LEU A 34 0.10 20.67 30.51
C LEU A 34 -0.87 19.53 30.11
N ASP A 35 -1.19 18.69 31.10
CA ASP A 35 -2.44 18.04 31.49
C ASP A 35 -3.40 17.32 30.49
N ARG A 36 -3.60 16.02 30.80
CA ARG A 36 -4.83 15.21 30.65
C ARG A 36 -5.61 15.34 31.99
N PRO A 37 -6.94 15.10 32.17
CA PRO A 37 -7.77 14.18 31.38
C PRO A 37 -9.28 14.49 31.22
N SER A 38 -9.97 13.75 30.35
CA SER A 38 -11.23 13.09 30.73
C SER A 38 -11.63 12.00 29.73
N VAL A 39 -12.16 10.93 30.31
CA VAL A 39 -12.68 9.70 29.71
C VAL A 39 -14.08 9.99 29.17
N ILE A 40 -14.35 9.64 27.91
CA ILE A 40 -15.71 9.56 27.37
C ILE A 40 -15.98 8.10 27.04
N THR A 41 -17.01 7.59 27.68
CA THR A 41 -17.59 6.25 27.62
C THR A 41 -18.17 5.92 26.25
N ASP A 42 -18.09 4.64 25.91
CA ASP A 42 -18.63 3.99 24.71
C ASP A 42 -20.11 4.32 24.47
N SER A 43 -20.41 4.83 23.27
CA SER A 43 -21.76 4.84 22.70
C SER A 43 -21.65 4.42 21.24
N GLU A 44 -21.87 3.11 21.04
CA GLU A 44 -22.62 2.50 19.95
C GLU A 44 -22.87 3.41 18.73
N LEU A 45 -21.95 3.37 17.77
CA LEU A 45 -22.11 4.02 16.46
C LEU A 45 -22.93 3.11 15.55
N THR A 46 -24.24 3.29 15.58
CA THR A 46 -25.13 2.81 14.51
C THR A 46 -24.82 3.60 13.25
N THR A 47 -24.23 2.95 12.26
CA THR A 47 -24.04 3.50 10.91
C THR A 47 -25.40 3.68 10.27
N GLU A 48 -25.89 4.93 10.18
CA GLU A 48 -26.99 5.28 9.28
C GLU A 48 -26.49 5.09 7.84
N GLU A 49 -26.93 4.01 7.18
CA GLU A 49 -26.83 3.86 5.73
C GLU A 49 -27.71 4.94 5.08
N SER A 50 -27.09 6.02 4.60
CA SER A 50 -27.76 6.91 3.66
C SER A 50 -28.09 6.10 2.40
N GLY A 51 -29.37 6.00 2.04
CA GLY A 51 -29.91 5.26 0.90
C GLY A 51 -29.53 5.78 -0.49
N VAL A 52 -28.28 6.20 -0.68
CA VAL A 52 -27.70 6.58 -1.97
C VAL A 52 -27.22 5.29 -2.63
N ALA A 53 -27.75 4.98 -3.81
CA ALA A 53 -27.29 3.83 -4.59
C ALA A 53 -25.77 3.93 -4.81
N PRO A 54 -25.02 2.80 -4.70
CA PRO A 54 -23.57 2.83 -4.82
C PRO A 54 -23.14 3.44 -6.17
N PRO A 55 -22.07 4.25 -6.19
CA PRO A 55 -21.62 4.90 -7.41
C PRO A 55 -21.29 3.87 -8.50
N ILE A 56 -21.74 4.14 -9.72
CA ILE A 56 -21.45 3.29 -10.88
C ILE A 56 -20.03 3.58 -11.34
N ILE A 57 -19.08 2.71 -10.98
CA ILE A 57 -17.70 2.78 -11.45
C ILE A 57 -17.62 2.17 -12.85
N ARG A 58 -17.29 3.00 -13.84
CA ARG A 58 -17.17 2.58 -15.25
C ARG A 58 -15.74 2.14 -15.55
N GLU A 59 -15.60 1.36 -16.61
CA GLU A 59 -14.28 1.13 -17.21
C GLU A 59 -13.81 2.37 -17.94
N CYS A 60 -12.50 2.51 -18.01
CA CYS A 60 -11.75 3.61 -18.59
C CYS A 60 -11.06 3.16 -19.88
N PRO A 61 -11.71 3.26 -21.05
CA PRO A 61 -11.12 2.74 -22.29
C PRO A 61 -9.75 3.36 -22.58
N GLY A 62 -8.79 2.51 -22.92
CA GLY A 62 -7.43 2.94 -23.27
C GLY A 62 -6.51 3.26 -22.08
N GLN A 63 -6.99 3.14 -20.84
CA GLN A 63 -6.15 3.31 -19.64
C GLN A 63 -5.62 1.97 -19.13
N LEU A 64 -4.37 1.98 -18.64
CA LEU A 64 -3.75 0.81 -18.01
C LEU A 64 -4.43 0.47 -16.68
N PHE A 65 -4.72 1.51 -15.88
CA PHE A 65 -5.40 1.36 -14.61
C PHE A 65 -6.92 1.33 -14.79
N GLN A 66 -7.59 0.39 -14.11
CA GLN A 66 -9.04 0.28 -14.09
C GLN A 66 -9.56 0.27 -12.65
N ALA A 67 -10.11 1.39 -12.19
CA ALA A 67 -10.68 1.54 -10.85
C ALA A 67 -11.77 0.50 -10.54
N LYS A 68 -12.57 0.13 -11.55
CA LYS A 68 -13.58 -0.93 -11.47
C LYS A 68 -12.94 -2.30 -11.17
N HIS A 69 -11.92 -2.71 -11.92
CA HIS A 69 -11.25 -3.99 -11.71
C HIS A 69 -10.52 -4.03 -10.36
N LEU A 70 -9.91 -2.92 -9.94
CA LEU A 70 -9.35 -2.80 -8.59
C LEU A 70 -10.42 -3.11 -7.53
N LEU A 71 -11.58 -2.47 -7.60
CA LEU A 71 -12.66 -2.71 -6.65
C LEU A 71 -13.16 -4.16 -6.69
N GLU A 72 -13.33 -4.73 -7.88
CA GLU A 72 -13.78 -6.12 -8.07
C GLU A 72 -12.80 -7.12 -7.45
N HIS A 73 -11.50 -6.93 -7.67
CA HIS A 73 -10.47 -7.78 -7.08
C HIS A 73 -10.37 -7.63 -5.56
N LEU A 74 -10.46 -6.40 -5.03
CA LEU A 74 -10.50 -6.16 -3.59
C LEU A 74 -11.70 -6.85 -2.93
N LYS A 75 -12.89 -6.70 -3.51
CA LYS A 75 -14.11 -7.37 -3.01
C LYS A 75 -13.99 -8.89 -3.10
N SER A 76 -13.49 -9.40 -4.22
CA SER A 76 -13.30 -10.84 -4.42
C SER A 76 -12.19 -11.42 -3.54
N SER A 77 -11.29 -10.59 -3.01
CA SER A 77 -10.26 -11.02 -2.07
C SER A 77 -10.79 -11.26 -0.67
N LEU A 78 -11.92 -10.65 -0.30
CA LEU A 78 -12.57 -10.88 0.99
C LEU A 78 -13.31 -12.22 0.95
N ALA A 79 -12.88 -13.18 1.78
CA ALA A 79 -13.56 -14.46 1.95
C ALA A 79 -14.65 -14.36 3.04
N ASP A 80 -15.58 -15.32 3.07
CA ASP A 80 -16.67 -15.37 4.06
C ASP A 80 -16.19 -15.63 5.51
N THR A 81 -14.93 -16.04 5.70
CA THR A 81 -14.38 -16.53 6.99
C THR A 81 -13.39 -15.56 7.64
N ASP A 82 -13.59 -14.25 7.49
CA ASP A 82 -12.63 -13.23 7.93
C ASP A 82 -11.17 -13.53 7.51
N ASP A 83 -11.02 -13.91 6.24
CA ASP A 83 -9.75 -14.26 5.61
C ASP A 83 -9.63 -13.52 4.26
N VAL A 84 -8.42 -13.49 3.70
CA VAL A 84 -8.12 -12.81 2.45
C VAL A 84 -7.58 -13.80 1.44
N LEU A 85 -8.31 -14.02 0.34
CA LEU A 85 -7.88 -14.85 -0.78
C LEU A 85 -6.69 -14.18 -1.49
N LEU A 86 -5.61 -14.94 -1.64
CA LEU A 86 -4.34 -14.40 -2.13
C LEU A 86 -4.40 -14.02 -3.62
N GLU A 87 -4.97 -14.85 -4.49
CA GLU A 87 -4.94 -14.54 -5.93
C GLU A 87 -5.72 -13.25 -6.27
N PRO A 88 -6.99 -13.05 -5.82
CA PRO A 88 -7.66 -11.77 -6.03
C PRO A 88 -6.95 -10.59 -5.33
N TYR A 89 -6.34 -10.82 -4.16
CA TYR A 89 -5.51 -9.80 -3.51
C TYR A 89 -4.32 -9.38 -4.39
N LEU A 90 -3.61 -10.33 -5.01
CA LEU A 90 -2.48 -10.03 -5.90
C LEU A 90 -2.94 -9.40 -7.23
N GLN A 91 -4.13 -9.76 -7.73
CA GLN A 91 -4.75 -9.08 -8.88
C GLN A 91 -5.12 -7.62 -8.56
N SER A 92 -5.56 -7.34 -7.32
CA SER A 92 -5.77 -5.96 -6.88
C SER A 92 -4.45 -5.19 -6.92
N TRP A 93 -3.34 -5.80 -6.49
CA TRP A 93 -2.00 -5.22 -6.60
C TRP A 93 -1.54 -4.99 -8.03
N ASP A 94 -1.87 -5.88 -8.97
CA ASP A 94 -1.56 -5.64 -10.39
C ASP A 94 -2.26 -4.36 -10.90
N GLN A 95 -3.51 -4.12 -10.50
CA GLN A 95 -4.21 -2.86 -10.80
C GLN A 95 -3.55 -1.66 -10.11
N LEU A 96 -3.13 -1.80 -8.85
CA LEU A 96 -2.39 -0.74 -8.14
C LEU A 96 -1.04 -0.42 -8.80
N LEU A 97 -0.39 -1.41 -9.40
CA LEU A 97 0.82 -1.19 -10.18
C LEU A 97 0.55 -0.43 -11.47
N ASN A 98 -0.52 -0.78 -12.19
CA ASN A 98 -0.94 -0.01 -13.36
C ASN A 98 -1.24 1.45 -13.00
N PHE A 99 -1.86 1.68 -11.82
CA PHE A 99 -2.05 3.03 -11.28
C PHE A 99 -0.72 3.75 -11.07
N MET A 100 0.22 3.13 -10.34
CA MET A 100 1.54 3.72 -10.08
C MET A 100 2.33 3.99 -11.36
N GLU A 101 2.28 3.10 -12.35
CA GLU A 101 2.95 3.29 -13.64
C GLU A 101 2.32 4.41 -14.48
N SER A 102 1.02 4.64 -14.32
CA SER A 102 0.35 5.78 -14.96
C SER A 102 0.82 7.12 -14.38
N LEU A 103 1.35 7.16 -13.16
CA LEU A 103 1.90 8.40 -12.57
C LEU A 103 3.24 8.85 -13.18
N GLY A 104 3.84 8.05 -14.07
CA GLY A 104 5.02 8.44 -14.85
C GLY A 104 6.27 7.60 -14.57
N THR A 105 7.31 7.83 -15.39
CA THR A 105 8.51 7.00 -15.46
C THR A 105 9.34 6.98 -14.17
N MET A 106 9.31 8.05 -13.38
CA MET A 106 10.07 8.13 -12.12
C MET A 106 9.52 7.21 -11.01
N VAL A 107 8.25 6.76 -11.12
CA VAL A 107 7.64 5.81 -10.19
C VAL A 107 7.97 4.35 -10.54
N SER A 108 8.46 4.10 -11.77
CA SER A 108 8.71 2.74 -12.29
C SER A 108 9.66 1.90 -11.43
N PHE A 109 10.69 2.51 -10.83
CA PHE A 109 11.60 1.81 -9.92
C PHE A 109 10.86 1.26 -8.68
N PHE A 110 9.95 2.06 -8.11
CA PHE A 110 9.14 1.65 -6.96
C PHE A 110 8.15 0.56 -7.36
N SER A 111 7.49 0.71 -8.52
CA SER A 111 6.60 -0.30 -9.08
C SER A 111 7.33 -1.62 -9.32
N GLN A 112 8.57 -1.60 -9.82
CA GLN A 112 9.37 -2.81 -10.04
C GLN A 112 9.63 -3.58 -8.75
N LYS A 113 9.92 -2.87 -7.64
CA LYS A 113 10.10 -3.51 -6.33
C LYS A 113 8.83 -4.12 -5.75
N MET A 114 7.65 -3.65 -6.15
CA MET A 114 6.39 -4.29 -5.81
C MET A 114 6.09 -5.48 -6.73
N LYS A 115 6.36 -5.36 -8.03
CA LYS A 115 6.27 -6.47 -9.01
C LYS A 115 7.08 -7.68 -8.58
N GLU A 116 8.32 -7.48 -8.13
CA GLU A 116 9.19 -8.54 -7.59
C GLU A 116 8.52 -9.29 -6.40
N LYS A 117 7.85 -8.58 -5.50
CA LYS A 117 7.18 -9.17 -4.31
C LYS A 117 5.94 -9.97 -4.69
N ILE A 118 5.11 -9.43 -5.56
CA ILE A 118 3.92 -10.12 -6.08
C ILE A 118 4.35 -11.40 -6.80
N LYS A 119 5.36 -11.29 -7.66
CA LYS A 119 5.92 -12.44 -8.38
C LYS A 119 6.41 -13.52 -7.43
N LEU A 120 7.12 -13.13 -6.37
CA LEU A 120 7.62 -14.08 -5.37
C LEU A 120 6.47 -14.85 -4.68
N ILE A 121 5.39 -14.18 -4.26
CA ILE A 121 4.24 -14.88 -3.65
C ILE A 121 3.61 -15.87 -4.65
N ARG A 122 3.49 -15.50 -5.93
CA ARG A 122 2.99 -16.41 -6.99
C ARG A 122 3.93 -17.59 -7.22
N GLU A 123 5.24 -17.36 -7.27
CA GLU A 123 6.25 -18.43 -7.42
C GLU A 123 6.23 -19.39 -6.23
N LEU A 124 6.08 -18.88 -5.00
CA LEU A 124 5.90 -19.71 -3.81
C LEU A 124 4.61 -20.53 -3.91
N SER A 125 3.49 -19.91 -4.27
CA SER A 125 2.22 -20.63 -4.48
C SER A 125 2.37 -21.81 -5.45
N LEU A 126 3.07 -21.59 -6.58
CA LEU A 126 3.35 -22.66 -7.55
C LEU A 126 4.26 -23.74 -6.96
N LYS A 127 5.37 -23.37 -6.32
CA LYS A 127 6.31 -24.31 -5.72
C LYS A 127 5.65 -25.24 -4.70
N TRP A 128 4.84 -24.67 -3.81
CA TRP A 128 4.11 -25.45 -2.80
C TRP A 128 3.06 -26.38 -3.42
N SER A 129 2.50 -26.00 -4.58
CA SER A 129 1.59 -26.85 -5.32
C SER A 129 2.29 -28.08 -5.94
N THR A 130 3.55 -27.93 -6.37
CA THR A 130 4.34 -28.97 -7.05
C THR A 130 5.07 -29.90 -6.09
N ASP A 131 5.62 -29.40 -4.98
CA ASP A 131 6.39 -30.22 -4.02
C ASP A 131 5.52 -31.30 -3.33
N ALA A 132 4.19 -31.16 -3.39
CA ALA A 132 3.22 -32.10 -2.82
C ALA A 132 2.82 -33.24 -3.78
N HIS A 133 3.79 -33.88 -4.42
CA HIS A 133 3.58 -34.95 -5.42
C HIS A 133 2.72 -36.14 -4.93
N GLU A 134 2.47 -36.31 -3.63
CA GLU A 134 1.58 -37.35 -3.09
C GLU A 134 0.16 -36.88 -2.72
N LYS A 135 -0.12 -35.57 -2.60
CA LYS A 135 -1.45 -35.05 -2.15
C LYS A 135 -1.85 -33.74 -2.85
N ARG A 136 -2.13 -33.81 -4.16
CA ARG A 136 -2.56 -32.69 -5.02
C ARG A 136 -3.73 -31.84 -4.47
N ALA A 137 -4.64 -32.41 -3.68
CA ALA A 137 -5.80 -31.67 -3.15
C ALA A 137 -5.45 -30.76 -1.96
N VAL A 138 -4.40 -31.09 -1.19
CA VAL A 138 -3.98 -30.33 0.00
C VAL A 138 -3.04 -29.18 -0.39
N SER A 139 -2.29 -29.33 -1.49
CA SER A 139 -1.29 -28.34 -1.91
C SER A 139 -1.88 -27.10 -2.56
N ALA A 140 -2.98 -27.24 -3.30
CA ALA A 140 -3.75 -26.13 -3.87
C ALA A 140 -4.37 -25.20 -2.80
N GLN A 141 -4.31 -25.58 -1.52
CA GLN A 141 -4.87 -24.81 -0.41
C GLN A 141 -3.83 -24.01 0.37
N VAL A 142 -2.53 -24.28 0.21
CA VAL A 142 -1.46 -23.67 1.05
C VAL A 142 -1.41 -22.16 0.84
N TYR A 143 -1.32 -21.71 -0.41
CA TYR A 143 -1.31 -20.29 -0.78
C TYR A 143 -2.69 -19.83 -1.30
N ARG A 144 -3.77 -20.44 -0.80
CA ARG A 144 -5.13 -20.03 -1.17
C ARG A 144 -5.50 -18.70 -0.53
N SER A 145 -5.20 -18.54 0.75
CA SER A 145 -5.51 -17.35 1.53
C SER A 145 -4.33 -16.92 2.39
N VAL A 146 -4.44 -15.72 2.97
CA VAL A 146 -3.42 -15.18 3.88
C VAL A 146 -3.27 -16.09 5.09
N ARG A 147 -4.38 -16.55 5.70
CA ARG A 147 -4.31 -17.45 6.87
C ARG A 147 -3.69 -18.80 6.51
N SER A 148 -4.10 -19.42 5.41
CA SER A 148 -3.54 -20.72 5.01
C SER A 148 -2.04 -20.62 4.71
N MET A 149 -1.60 -19.50 4.12
CA MET A 149 -0.19 -19.23 3.86
C MET A 149 0.59 -19.09 5.16
N VAL A 150 0.08 -18.29 6.10
CA VAL A 150 0.71 -18.08 7.42
C VAL A 150 0.88 -19.40 8.17
N GLU A 151 -0.18 -20.19 8.27
CA GLU A 151 -0.16 -21.48 8.98
C GLU A 151 0.83 -22.46 8.34
N ALA A 152 0.85 -22.54 7.01
CA ALA A 152 1.72 -23.46 6.29
C ALA A 152 3.20 -23.06 6.41
N GLU A 153 3.52 -21.77 6.28
CA GLU A 153 4.90 -21.30 6.38
C GLU A 153 5.46 -21.41 7.81
N LEU A 154 4.63 -21.14 8.82
CA LEU A 154 4.98 -21.40 10.22
C LEU A 154 5.26 -22.88 10.46
N LYS A 155 4.37 -23.76 10.00
CA LYS A 155 4.51 -25.21 10.17
C LYS A 155 5.76 -25.77 9.49
N ALA A 156 6.15 -25.21 8.36
CA ALA A 156 7.39 -25.58 7.67
C ALA A 156 8.66 -24.91 8.23
N GLY A 157 8.53 -23.98 9.18
CA GLY A 157 9.66 -23.28 9.78
C GLY A 157 10.41 -22.37 8.81
N VAL A 158 9.73 -21.84 7.79
CA VAL A 158 10.35 -20.95 6.78
C VAL A 158 10.20 -19.46 7.10
N VAL A 159 9.36 -19.12 8.09
CA VAL A 159 9.26 -17.78 8.67
C VAL A 159 10.32 -17.62 9.76
N ASP A 160 11.07 -16.53 9.71
CA ASP A 160 12.06 -16.21 10.73
C ASP A 160 11.86 -14.79 11.26
N PHE A 161 11.78 -14.66 12.58
CA PHE A 161 11.51 -13.41 13.28
C PHE A 161 12.79 -12.61 13.60
N SER A 162 13.96 -13.19 13.35
CA SER A 162 15.26 -12.61 13.70
C SER A 162 16.11 -12.26 12.47
N ARG A 163 15.98 -13.01 11.39
CA ARG A 163 16.72 -12.80 10.13
C ARG A 163 15.78 -12.70 8.95
N ARG A 164 16.23 -11.96 7.94
CA ARG A 164 15.54 -11.85 6.67
C ARG A 164 15.42 -13.21 5.98
N THR A 165 14.20 -13.56 5.59
CA THR A 165 13.89 -14.69 4.70
C THR A 165 13.14 -14.21 3.45
N ASP A 166 13.02 -15.08 2.47
CA ASP A 166 12.21 -14.87 1.27
C ASP A 166 10.85 -15.60 1.41
N SER A 167 10.28 -15.62 2.62
CA SER A 167 8.96 -16.21 2.90
C SER A 167 7.81 -15.33 2.37
N GLY A 168 6.68 -15.97 2.08
CA GLY A 168 5.43 -15.32 1.70
C GLY A 168 4.93 -14.35 2.77
N CYS A 169 4.95 -14.72 4.06
CA CYS A 169 4.50 -13.89 5.19
C CYS A 169 5.26 -12.56 5.27
N ARG A 170 6.60 -12.65 5.24
CA ARG A 170 7.48 -11.48 5.17
C ARG A 170 7.14 -10.61 3.96
N THR A 171 6.97 -11.21 2.79
CA THR A 171 6.72 -10.48 1.55
C THR A 171 5.36 -9.78 1.56
N LEU A 172 4.33 -10.48 2.05
CA LEU A 172 2.99 -9.97 2.26
C LEU A 172 3.01 -8.77 3.22
N LEU A 173 3.77 -8.82 4.32
CA LEU A 173 3.89 -7.67 5.24
C LEU A 173 4.39 -6.40 4.54
N ARG A 174 5.30 -6.50 3.56
CA ARG A 174 5.80 -5.33 2.81
C ARG A 174 4.72 -4.78 1.87
N LEU A 175 3.96 -5.66 1.23
CA LEU A 175 2.81 -5.26 0.43
C LEU A 175 1.76 -4.59 1.34
N HIS A 176 1.40 -5.22 2.45
CA HIS A 176 0.46 -4.72 3.45
C HIS A 176 0.77 -3.28 3.90
N ARG A 177 2.00 -2.99 4.31
CA ARG A 177 2.45 -1.63 4.68
C ARG A 177 2.33 -0.63 3.52
N SER A 178 2.57 -1.09 2.30
CA SER A 178 2.44 -0.26 1.08
C SER A 178 0.98 -0.01 0.72
N LEU A 179 0.08 -0.94 1.05
CA LEU A 179 -1.37 -0.76 0.86
C LEU A 179 -1.88 0.38 1.74
N LEU A 180 -1.39 0.49 2.98
CA LEU A 180 -1.72 1.59 3.89
C LEU A 180 -1.30 2.94 3.31
N TRP A 181 -0.09 3.03 2.78
CA TRP A 181 0.39 4.25 2.12
C TRP A 181 -0.56 4.69 1.00
N LEU A 182 -0.94 3.75 0.13
CA LEU A 182 -1.85 4.07 -0.96
C LEU A 182 -3.23 4.49 -0.45
N LYS A 183 -3.77 3.78 0.56
CA LYS A 183 -5.06 4.14 1.18
C LYS A 183 -5.04 5.59 1.66
N LEU A 184 -4.00 6.00 2.39
CA LEU A 184 -3.88 7.35 2.94
C LEU A 184 -3.73 8.41 1.84
N MET A 185 -3.01 8.10 0.76
CA MET A 185 -2.94 8.98 -0.41
C MET A 185 -4.31 9.18 -1.07
N LEU A 186 -5.06 8.08 -1.27
CA LEU A 186 -6.41 8.11 -1.85
C LEU A 186 -7.40 8.86 -0.96
N GLU A 187 -7.25 8.78 0.37
CA GLU A 187 -8.06 9.50 1.35
C GLU A 187 -7.89 11.01 1.20
N GLY A 188 -6.65 11.52 1.21
CA GLY A 188 -6.41 12.94 0.98
C GLY A 188 -6.75 13.42 -0.45
N LEU A 189 -6.86 12.49 -1.41
CA LEU A 189 -7.41 12.77 -2.73
C LEU A 189 -8.93 12.78 -2.76
N ALA A 190 -9.62 12.19 -1.79
CA ALA A 190 -11.07 12.32 -1.62
C ALA A 190 -11.43 13.59 -0.83
N GLU A 191 -10.52 14.06 0.03
CA GLU A 191 -10.70 15.27 0.82
C GLU A 191 -10.86 16.53 -0.05
N GLY A 192 -11.68 17.45 0.46
CA GLY A 192 -11.90 18.79 -0.09
C GLY A 192 -10.71 19.72 0.10
N PRO A 193 -10.85 20.99 -0.30
CA PRO A 193 -9.80 21.98 -0.08
C PRO A 193 -9.63 22.29 1.42
N ASP A 194 -8.47 22.80 1.80
CA ASP A 194 -8.22 23.34 3.14
C ASP A 194 -9.03 24.62 3.42
N ALA A 195 -8.87 25.20 4.61
CA ALA A 195 -9.59 26.40 5.04
C ALA A 195 -9.36 27.62 4.12
N ASP A 196 -8.24 27.64 3.38
CA ASP A 196 -7.88 28.69 2.43
C ASP A 196 -8.39 28.38 1.01
N GLY A 197 -9.13 27.29 0.82
CA GLY A 197 -9.68 26.88 -0.47
C GLY A 197 -8.68 26.16 -1.38
N ARG A 198 -7.51 25.75 -0.86
CA ARG A 198 -6.46 25.09 -1.65
C ARG A 198 -6.54 23.57 -1.50
N TYR A 199 -6.46 22.87 -2.62
CA TYR A 199 -6.27 21.42 -2.62
C TYR A 199 -4.79 21.07 -2.43
N LYS A 200 -4.52 20.08 -1.58
CA LYS A 200 -3.19 19.46 -1.52
C LYS A 200 -2.84 18.82 -2.86
N THR A 201 -1.60 19.00 -3.27
CA THR A 201 -1.00 18.32 -4.42
C THR A 201 -0.83 16.84 -4.15
N THR A 202 -0.79 16.03 -5.20
CA THR A 202 -0.49 14.58 -5.12
C THR A 202 0.84 14.31 -4.41
N GLY A 203 1.86 15.16 -4.64
CA GLY A 203 3.15 15.13 -3.96
C GLY A 203 3.06 15.33 -2.45
N GLU A 204 2.32 16.34 -1.99
CA GLU A 204 2.05 16.57 -0.57
C GLU A 204 1.31 15.37 0.05
N LEU A 205 0.27 14.87 -0.62
CA LEU A 205 -0.52 13.74 -0.15
C LEU A 205 0.30 12.44 -0.05
N SER A 206 1.08 12.13 -1.08
CA SER A 206 1.95 10.95 -1.08
C SER A 206 3.04 11.04 -0.02
N ARG A 207 3.58 12.25 0.24
CA ARG A 207 4.55 12.49 1.31
C ARG A 207 3.93 12.27 2.69
N ASP A 208 2.78 12.89 2.97
CA ASP A 208 2.08 12.76 4.25
C ASP A 208 1.77 11.28 4.54
N ALA A 209 1.22 10.58 3.55
CA ALA A 209 0.96 9.15 3.64
C ALA A 209 2.24 8.32 3.87
N TYR A 210 3.35 8.68 3.20
CA TYR A 210 4.60 7.93 3.27
C TYR A 210 5.22 8.01 4.67
N GLN A 211 5.18 9.19 5.29
CA GLN A 211 5.70 9.41 6.63
C GLN A 211 5.03 8.49 7.66
N VAL A 212 3.74 8.22 7.48
CA VAL A 212 2.97 7.34 8.37
C VAL A 212 3.23 5.86 8.05
N ALA A 213 3.10 5.47 6.78
CA ALA A 213 2.98 4.05 6.43
C ALA A 213 4.30 3.34 6.11
N LEU A 214 5.29 4.06 5.58
CA LEU A 214 6.49 3.45 4.98
C LEU A 214 7.80 3.99 5.55
N ALA A 215 7.87 5.28 5.89
CA ALA A 215 9.08 5.90 6.44
C ALA A 215 9.63 5.19 7.70
N PRO A 216 8.80 4.68 8.65
CA PRO A 216 9.30 3.94 9.81
C PRO A 216 10.05 2.65 9.44
N HIS A 217 9.80 2.11 8.25
CA HIS A 217 10.35 0.84 7.77
C HIS A 217 11.41 1.00 6.69
N HIS A 218 11.72 2.24 6.28
CA HIS A 218 12.67 2.52 5.22
C HIS A 218 13.97 3.16 5.74
N PRO A 219 15.14 2.70 5.26
CA PRO A 219 16.42 3.34 5.55
C PRO A 219 16.43 4.78 5.04
N TRP A 220 17.27 5.61 5.65
CA TRP A 220 17.39 7.04 5.31
C TRP A 220 17.53 7.31 3.81
N MET A 221 18.38 6.55 3.09
CA MET A 221 18.55 6.74 1.65
C MET A 221 17.25 6.54 0.86
N LEU A 222 16.43 5.54 1.22
CA LEU A 222 15.15 5.31 0.54
C LEU A 222 14.12 6.40 0.87
N ARG A 223 14.19 7.02 2.05
CA ARG A 223 13.38 8.19 2.39
C ARG A 223 13.73 9.39 1.52
N GLN A 224 15.03 9.66 1.34
CA GLN A 224 15.47 10.74 0.45
C GLN A 224 15.08 10.50 -1.02
N ALA A 225 15.18 9.26 -1.50
CA ALA A 225 14.75 8.92 -2.86
C ALA A 225 13.23 9.11 -3.04
N ALA A 226 12.42 8.76 -2.04
CA ALA A 226 10.98 8.97 -2.07
C ALA A 226 10.62 10.47 -2.15
N GLU A 227 11.32 11.33 -1.40
CA GLU A 227 11.12 12.78 -1.45
C GLU A 227 11.30 13.37 -2.86
N LEU A 228 12.28 12.88 -3.61
CA LEU A 228 12.50 13.30 -5.00
C LEU A 228 11.34 12.87 -5.90
N VAL A 229 10.78 11.67 -5.70
CA VAL A 229 9.61 11.21 -6.47
C VAL A 229 8.38 12.05 -6.17
N PHE A 230 8.15 12.43 -4.91
CA PHE A 230 6.99 13.24 -4.55
C PHE A 230 6.99 14.63 -5.17
N LEU A 231 8.15 15.17 -5.53
CA LEU A 231 8.25 16.46 -6.25
C LEU A 231 7.84 16.37 -7.72
N VAL A 232 7.84 15.17 -8.30
CA VAL A 232 7.59 14.95 -9.73
C VAL A 232 6.31 14.16 -9.99
N LEU A 233 5.48 13.93 -8.96
CA LEU A 233 4.16 13.35 -9.14
C LEU A 233 3.26 14.28 -9.97
N PRO A 234 2.40 13.71 -10.83
CA PRO A 234 1.55 14.50 -11.71
C PRO A 234 0.52 15.29 -10.89
N ASP A 235 -0.06 16.33 -11.48
CA ASP A 235 -1.06 17.14 -10.78
C ASP A 235 -2.32 16.34 -10.39
N ARG A 236 -3.16 16.96 -9.55
CA ARG A 236 -4.41 16.34 -9.07
C ARG A 236 -5.38 16.04 -10.21
N GLN A 237 -5.42 16.86 -11.27
CA GLN A 237 -6.34 16.67 -12.40
C GLN A 237 -5.98 15.39 -13.16
N TYR A 238 -4.69 15.10 -13.32
CA TYR A 238 -4.23 13.85 -13.90
C TYR A 238 -4.76 12.63 -13.12
N PHE A 239 -4.76 12.70 -11.79
CA PHE A 239 -5.31 11.64 -10.95
C PHE A 239 -6.82 11.44 -11.17
N LEU A 240 -7.61 12.53 -11.30
CA LEU A 240 -9.05 12.43 -11.59
C LEU A 240 -9.29 11.71 -12.93
N ASN A 241 -8.47 12.00 -13.93
CA ASN A 241 -8.56 11.34 -15.23
C ASN A 241 -8.32 9.81 -15.14
N LEU A 242 -7.49 9.35 -14.19
CA LEU A 242 -7.22 7.91 -13.97
C LEU A 242 -8.44 7.13 -13.45
N VAL A 243 -9.44 7.82 -12.90
CA VAL A 243 -10.72 7.20 -12.49
C VAL A 243 -11.88 7.60 -13.42
N CYS A 244 -11.57 8.15 -14.60
CA CYS A 244 -12.52 8.58 -15.64
C CYS A 244 -13.58 9.59 -15.18
N VAL A 245 -13.18 10.54 -14.36
CA VAL A 245 -14.05 11.64 -13.93
C VAL A 245 -13.42 12.98 -14.24
N GLN A 246 -14.26 14.01 -14.38
CA GLN A 246 -13.80 15.35 -14.77
C GLN A 246 -13.65 16.27 -13.56
N SER A 247 -14.29 15.92 -12.43
CA SER A 247 -14.35 16.75 -11.23
C SER A 247 -14.05 15.97 -9.96
N GLN A 248 -13.58 16.69 -8.93
CA GLN A 248 -13.38 16.15 -7.58
C GLN A 248 -14.69 15.58 -7.00
N GLN A 249 -15.81 16.24 -7.28
CA GLN A 249 -17.14 15.85 -6.80
C GLN A 249 -17.57 14.49 -7.34
N GLU A 250 -17.25 14.21 -8.61
CA GLU A 250 -17.46 12.89 -9.23
C GLU A 250 -16.48 11.82 -8.71
N ALA A 251 -15.22 12.19 -8.44
CA ALA A 251 -14.21 11.26 -7.95
C ALA A 251 -14.48 10.78 -6.52
N THR A 252 -14.89 11.69 -5.65
CA THR A 252 -15.05 11.48 -4.21
C THR A 252 -15.84 10.21 -3.86
N PRO A 253 -17.06 9.96 -4.39
CA PRO A 253 -17.80 8.74 -4.08
C PRO A 253 -17.11 7.47 -4.60
N ILE A 254 -16.44 7.53 -5.76
CA ILE A 254 -15.67 6.40 -6.31
C ILE A 254 -14.51 6.05 -5.38
N LEU A 255 -13.75 7.07 -4.97
CA LEU A 255 -12.62 6.93 -4.06
C LEU A 255 -13.06 6.37 -2.70
N HIS A 256 -14.17 6.85 -2.14
CA HIS A 256 -14.70 6.31 -0.88
C HIS A 256 -15.02 4.82 -0.96
N VAL A 257 -15.64 4.34 -2.04
CA VAL A 257 -15.96 2.91 -2.20
C VAL A 257 -14.70 2.06 -2.32
N ILE A 258 -13.70 2.51 -3.10
CA ILE A 258 -12.42 1.82 -3.24
C ILE A 258 -11.68 1.80 -1.91
N MET A 259 -11.64 2.94 -1.22
CA MET A 259 -10.97 3.10 0.07
C MET A 259 -11.60 2.23 1.15
N HIS A 260 -12.93 2.12 1.18
CA HIS A 260 -13.64 1.20 2.08
C HIS A 260 -13.23 -0.26 1.81
N ALA A 261 -13.21 -0.70 0.54
CA ALA A 261 -12.77 -2.06 0.20
C ALA A 261 -11.29 -2.31 0.56
N LEU A 262 -10.40 -1.35 0.30
CA LEU A 262 -9.00 -1.40 0.72
C LEU A 262 -8.86 -1.54 2.23
N MET A 263 -9.64 -0.76 3.00
CA MET A 263 -9.62 -0.79 4.46
C MET A 263 -10.08 -2.13 5.02
N LEU A 264 -11.10 -2.75 4.43
CA LEU A 264 -11.54 -4.09 4.84
C LEU A 264 -10.43 -5.13 4.63
N VAL A 265 -9.84 -5.17 3.43
CA VAL A 265 -8.74 -6.09 3.10
C VAL A 265 -7.53 -5.86 3.99
N HIS A 266 -7.16 -4.59 4.20
CA HIS A 266 -6.06 -4.20 5.08
C HIS A 266 -6.34 -4.63 6.52
N THR A 267 -7.52 -4.38 7.06
CA THR A 267 -7.87 -4.72 8.46
C THR A 267 -7.83 -6.23 8.70
N GLN A 268 -8.40 -7.01 7.77
CA GLN A 268 -8.33 -8.49 7.83
C GLN A 268 -6.88 -8.97 7.81
N THR A 269 -6.07 -8.47 6.88
CA THR A 269 -4.65 -8.84 6.75
C THR A 269 -3.85 -8.43 8.00
N GLN A 270 -4.06 -7.22 8.50
CA GLN A 270 -3.45 -6.71 9.73
C GLN A 270 -3.75 -7.62 10.91
N ARG A 271 -5.01 -8.03 11.07
CA ARG A 271 -5.45 -8.92 12.15
C ARG A 271 -4.76 -10.28 12.05
N ILE A 272 -4.74 -10.92 10.88
CA ILE A 272 -4.10 -12.23 10.70
C ILE A 272 -2.59 -12.16 11.01
N LEU A 273 -1.90 -11.10 10.56
CA LEU A 273 -0.48 -10.92 10.85
C LEU A 273 -0.23 -10.64 12.35
N ALA A 274 -1.10 -9.86 13.00
CA ALA A 274 -1.01 -9.55 14.42
C ALA A 274 -1.23 -10.80 15.31
N GLU A 275 -2.19 -11.65 14.95
CA GLU A 275 -2.47 -12.92 15.65
C GLU A 275 -1.26 -13.86 15.75
N HIS A 276 -0.26 -13.67 14.88
CA HIS A 276 0.94 -14.51 14.79
C HIS A 276 2.24 -13.73 15.04
N ASP A 277 2.17 -12.53 15.63
CA ASP A 277 3.31 -11.66 15.92
C ASP A 277 4.17 -11.28 14.69
N MET A 278 3.55 -11.25 13.50
CA MET A 278 4.25 -11.06 12.23
C MET A 278 4.34 -9.60 11.76
N LEU A 279 3.87 -8.64 12.57
CA LEU A 279 3.87 -7.22 12.18
C LEU A 279 5.28 -6.61 12.09
N GLU A 280 6.28 -7.26 12.68
CA GLU A 280 7.68 -6.80 12.72
C GLU A 280 8.68 -7.77 12.08
N LEU A 281 8.23 -8.66 11.17
CA LEU A 281 9.15 -9.55 10.45
C LEU A 281 10.28 -8.74 9.75
N PRO A 282 11.57 -9.12 9.91
CA PRO A 282 12.76 -8.33 9.52
C PRO A 282 13.06 -8.33 8.02
#